data_AF-A0A9D1X2D1-F1
#
_entry.id   AF-A0A9D1X2D1-F1
#
_cell.length_a   1.000
_cell.length_b   1.000
_cell.length_c   1.000
_cell.angle_alpha   90.00
_cell.angle_beta   90.00
_cell.angle_gamma   90.00
#
_symmetry.space_group_name_H-M   'P 1'
#
loop_
_entity.id
_entity.type
_entity.pdbx_description
1 polymer ?
#
loop_
_entity_poly.entity_id
_entity_poly.type
_entity_poly.pdbx_seq_one_letter_code
_entity_poly.pdbx_strand_id
1 'polypeptide(L)'
;MDIEQLLKEGPSLTLNPEEEFSDLVVKEPQKEEVQAEKAYEEEKYLTDAEKKQVDAFVKEIELKDSAAILQYGSGIQKKMSDFSEGTLNKVRNKDLGEIGELLSGVVTELKEFDEEESKGVFGFFKKKMAKAEALKLKYDKAEVSIEKVSKTLEGHQMQLLKDSALLDQLYDLNKVYFRELNMYILAGKKKLRQVMEEELPQARAKASASGAPEDAQEVSDMEAMCNRFEKKIHDLELTRMVSLQMAPQIRMIQSSDAMMA
;
A
#
# COMPACT_ATOMS: atom_id res chain seq x y z
N MET A 1 -7.90 -9.42 4.97
CA MET A 1 -7.78 -8.16 5.74
C MET A 1 -8.65 -7.16 5.01
N ASP A 2 -9.69 -6.64 5.67
CA ASP A 2 -10.75 -5.87 5.03
C ASP A 2 -10.32 -4.40 4.89
N ILE A 3 -10.14 -3.93 3.64
CA ILE A 3 -9.60 -2.59 3.35
C ILE A 3 -10.54 -1.50 3.89
N GLU A 4 -11.83 -1.75 3.93
CA GLU A 4 -12.83 -0.83 4.49
C GLU A 4 -12.66 -0.62 6.00
N GLN A 5 -12.16 -1.63 6.72
CA GLN A 5 -11.92 -1.55 8.15
C GLN A 5 -10.68 -0.68 8.44
N LEU A 6 -9.60 -0.89 7.70
CA LEU A 6 -8.38 -0.08 7.79
C LEU A 6 -8.59 1.41 7.43
N LEU A 7 -9.49 1.70 6.49
CA LEU A 7 -9.84 3.08 6.11
C LEU A 7 -10.68 3.80 7.18
N LYS A 8 -11.47 3.07 7.96
CA LYS A 8 -12.25 3.63 9.08
C LYS A 8 -11.41 3.92 10.31
N GLU A 9 -10.33 3.17 10.51
CA GLU A 9 -9.47 3.27 11.69
C GLU A 9 -8.52 4.49 11.65
N GLY A 10 -8.22 5.02 10.46
CA GLY A 10 -7.36 6.20 10.29
C GLY A 10 -5.88 5.95 10.67
N PRO A 11 -4.99 6.94 10.52
CA PRO A 11 -3.60 6.81 10.93
C PRO A 11 -3.48 6.74 12.45
N SER A 12 -2.70 5.77 12.96
CA SER A 12 -2.53 5.53 14.40
C SER A 12 -1.09 5.13 14.73
N LEU A 13 -0.63 5.49 15.93
CA LEU A 13 0.72 5.18 16.43
C LEU A 13 0.62 4.10 17.52
N THR A 14 1.52 3.12 17.51
CA THR A 14 1.62 2.09 18.56
C THR A 14 3.05 1.61 18.71
N LEU A 15 3.41 1.22 19.93
CA LEU A 15 4.70 0.62 20.28
C LEU A 15 4.68 -0.91 20.21
N ASN A 16 3.48 -1.53 20.19
CA ASN A 16 3.30 -2.99 20.13
C ASN A 16 2.33 -3.38 18.99
N PRO A 17 2.73 -4.29 18.09
CA PRO A 17 1.92 -4.68 16.92
C PRO A 17 0.78 -5.67 17.21
N GLU A 18 0.57 -6.13 18.46
CA GLU A 18 -0.37 -7.23 18.78
C GLU A 18 -1.52 -6.86 19.75
N GLU A 19 -1.69 -5.60 20.14
CA GLU A 19 -2.85 -5.16 20.92
C GLU A 19 -3.70 -4.16 20.13
N GLU A 20 -4.62 -4.68 19.32
CA GLU A 20 -5.87 -3.96 19.05
C GLU A 20 -6.72 -4.05 20.32
N PHE A 21 -7.20 -2.93 20.86
CA PHE A 21 -8.57 -2.79 21.38
C PHE A 21 -8.85 -1.38 21.91
N SER A 22 -10.08 -0.93 21.64
CA SER A 22 -11.00 -0.24 22.54
C SER A 22 -10.60 1.08 23.24
N ASP A 23 -11.58 1.98 23.16
CA ASP A 23 -11.90 3.10 24.03
C ASP A 23 -11.24 4.48 23.82
N LEU A 24 -12.13 5.34 23.30
CA LEU A 24 -12.15 6.78 23.45
C LEU A 24 -11.90 7.21 24.90
N VAL A 25 -10.92 8.09 25.12
CA VAL A 25 -11.04 9.13 26.14
C VAL A 25 -10.52 10.46 25.58
N VAL A 26 -11.47 11.35 25.28
CA VAL A 26 -11.23 12.78 25.10
C VAL A 26 -10.99 13.42 26.47
N LYS A 27 -9.86 14.09 26.65
CA LYS A 27 -9.74 15.21 27.61
C LYS A 27 -8.90 16.35 27.03
N GLU A 28 -9.52 17.52 27.02
CA GLU A 28 -9.03 18.82 26.59
C GLU A 28 -8.03 19.47 27.59
N PRO A 29 -7.36 20.59 27.24
CA PRO A 29 -5.91 20.70 27.30
C PRO A 29 -5.38 21.55 28.47
N GLN A 30 -4.09 21.40 28.81
CA GLN A 30 -3.31 22.41 29.52
C GLN A 30 -2.06 22.78 28.71
N LYS A 31 -1.86 24.09 28.59
CA LYS A 31 -0.74 24.78 27.95
C LYS A 31 0.55 24.49 28.72
N GLU A 32 1.68 24.31 28.01
CA GLU A 32 2.92 25.04 28.30
C GLU A 32 3.97 24.90 27.19
N GLU A 33 4.55 26.06 26.87
CA GLU A 33 5.84 26.38 26.24
C GLU A 33 6.21 25.75 24.88
N VAL A 34 5.88 26.51 23.83
CA VAL A 34 6.49 26.40 22.50
C VAL A 34 7.92 26.92 22.58
N GLN A 35 8.89 26.03 22.82
CA GLN A 35 10.27 26.28 22.42
C GLN A 35 10.30 26.33 20.89
N ALA A 36 10.94 27.37 20.34
CA ALA A 36 10.95 27.70 18.92
C ALA A 36 11.22 26.46 18.03
N GLU A 37 10.15 25.91 17.46
CA GLU A 37 10.23 24.76 16.56
C GLU A 37 10.95 25.16 15.29
N LYS A 38 12.13 24.58 15.05
CA LYS A 38 12.53 24.29 13.67
C LYS A 38 11.36 23.54 13.05
N ALA A 39 10.65 24.18 12.12
CA ALA A 39 9.55 23.56 11.40
C ALA A 39 10.05 22.26 10.75
N TYR A 40 9.62 21.13 11.31
CA TYR A 40 9.92 19.83 10.73
C TYR A 40 9.16 19.69 9.41
N GLU A 41 9.77 19.10 8.39
CA GLU A 41 9.13 18.98 7.07
C GLU A 41 7.85 18.14 7.12
N GLU A 42 7.84 17.14 8.03
CA GLU A 42 6.74 16.23 8.28
C GLU A 42 5.44 16.96 8.69
N GLU A 43 5.54 18.09 9.39
CA GLU A 43 4.39 18.87 9.88
C GLU A 43 3.51 19.43 8.75
N LYS A 44 4.05 19.55 7.53
CA LYS A 44 3.31 20.03 6.36
C LYS A 44 2.27 19.02 5.87
N TYR A 45 2.45 17.74 6.23
CA TYR A 45 1.60 16.64 5.77
C TYR A 45 0.59 16.19 6.82
N LEU A 46 0.59 16.83 8.00
CA LEU A 46 -0.23 16.46 9.15
C LEU A 46 -1.23 17.54 9.50
N THR A 47 -2.43 17.10 9.87
CA THR A 47 -3.45 17.94 10.50
C THR A 47 -3.07 18.32 11.93
N ASP A 48 -3.71 19.35 12.48
CA ASP A 48 -3.45 19.76 13.86
C ASP A 48 -3.82 18.67 14.88
N ALA A 49 -4.82 17.84 14.58
CA ALA A 49 -5.18 16.69 15.41
C ALA A 49 -4.06 15.63 15.42
N GLU A 50 -3.51 15.31 14.24
CA GLU A 50 -2.39 14.36 14.12
C GLU A 50 -1.11 14.91 14.78
N LYS A 51 -0.85 16.22 14.69
CA LYS A 51 0.27 16.85 15.41
C LYS A 51 0.14 16.69 16.92
N LYS A 52 -1.06 16.87 17.48
CA LYS A 52 -1.32 16.64 18.91
C LYS A 52 -1.11 15.17 19.29
N GLN A 53 -1.51 14.23 18.44
CA GLN A 53 -1.25 12.81 18.65
C GLN A 53 0.25 12.52 18.63
N VAL A 54 1.00 13.14 17.72
CA VAL A 54 2.47 13.05 17.70
C VAL A 54 3.06 13.58 19.01
N ASP A 55 2.65 14.75 19.47
CA ASP A 55 3.16 15.34 20.72
C ASP A 55 2.85 14.48 21.96
N ALA A 56 1.70 13.81 21.96
CA ALA A 56 1.37 12.82 22.99
C ALA A 56 2.30 11.60 22.90
N PHE A 57 2.46 11.05 21.69
CA PHE A 57 3.27 9.85 21.45
C PHE A 57 4.76 10.06 21.74
N VAL A 58 5.32 11.26 21.51
CA VAL A 58 6.71 11.61 21.88
C VAL A 58 7.02 11.25 23.33
N LYS A 59 6.04 11.39 24.24
CA LYS A 59 6.20 11.11 25.67
C LYS A 59 6.26 9.61 25.98
N GLU A 60 5.72 8.78 25.10
CA GLU A 60 5.67 7.33 25.25
C GLU A 60 6.93 6.65 24.68
N ILE A 61 7.70 7.35 23.84
CA ILE A 61 8.92 6.79 23.23
C ILE A 61 10.03 6.68 24.28
N GLU A 62 10.39 5.44 24.64
CA GLU A 62 11.52 5.15 25.52
C GLU A 62 12.76 4.72 24.73
N LEU A 63 13.83 5.51 24.79
CA LEU A 63 15.11 5.20 24.13
C LEU A 63 16.07 4.36 24.98
N LYS A 64 15.71 4.05 26.22
CA LYS A 64 16.54 3.22 27.11
C LYS A 64 16.40 1.72 26.82
N ASP A 65 15.33 1.33 26.14
CA ASP A 65 15.08 -0.05 25.75
C ASP A 65 15.44 -0.29 24.27
N SER A 66 16.42 -1.17 24.04
CA SER A 66 16.80 -1.60 22.69
C SER A 66 15.68 -2.32 21.94
N ALA A 67 14.80 -3.04 22.64
CA ALA A 67 13.68 -3.73 22.01
C ALA A 67 12.64 -2.72 21.51
N ALA A 68 12.31 -1.70 22.31
CA ALA A 68 11.45 -0.60 21.90
C ALA A 68 11.99 0.13 20.66
N ILE A 69 13.29 0.45 20.61
CA ILE A 69 13.92 1.07 19.42
C ILE A 69 13.77 0.18 18.18
N LEU A 70 13.97 -1.13 18.32
CA LEU A 70 13.87 -2.06 17.20
C LEU A 70 12.43 -2.15 16.64
N GLN A 71 11.44 -2.15 17.54
CA GLN A 71 10.02 -2.24 17.20
C GLN A 71 9.42 -0.91 16.73
N TYR A 72 10.12 0.21 16.94
CA TYR A 72 9.61 1.53 16.58
C TYR A 72 9.21 1.61 15.09
N GLY A 73 7.91 1.79 14.82
CA GLY A 73 7.40 1.83 13.45
C GLY A 73 7.47 0.50 12.67
N SER A 74 7.74 -0.63 13.32
CA SER A 74 7.75 -1.95 12.66
C SER A 74 6.39 -2.31 12.06
N GLY A 75 5.30 -1.93 12.74
CA GLY A 75 3.93 -2.11 12.28
C GLY A 75 3.66 -1.41 10.95
N ILE A 76 4.05 -0.14 10.81
CA ILE A 76 3.86 0.62 9.56
C ILE A 76 4.78 0.14 8.44
N GLN A 77 6.01 -0.28 8.76
CA GLN A 77 6.90 -0.93 7.79
C GLN A 77 6.31 -2.24 7.26
N LYS A 78 5.69 -3.05 8.13
CA LYS A 78 4.97 -4.27 7.74
C LYS A 78 3.76 -3.95 6.86
N LYS A 79 2.91 -3.00 7.27
CA LYS A 79 1.77 -2.52 6.47
C LYS A 79 2.21 -2.09 5.06
N MET A 80 3.34 -1.38 4.95
CA MET A 80 3.89 -0.95 3.66
C MET A 80 4.47 -2.12 2.83
N SER A 81 5.09 -3.09 3.48
CA SER A 81 5.57 -4.32 2.83
C SER A 81 4.40 -5.13 2.27
N ASP A 82 3.38 -5.37 3.09
CA ASP A 82 2.17 -6.13 2.72
C ASP A 82 1.42 -5.43 1.56
N PHE A 83 1.37 -4.10 1.60
CA PHE A 83 0.82 -3.28 0.51
C PHE A 83 1.59 -3.47 -0.81
N SER A 84 2.93 -3.46 -0.75
CA SER A 84 3.82 -3.61 -1.91
C SER A 84 3.80 -5.02 -2.50
N GLU A 85 3.82 -6.06 -1.66
CA GLU A 85 3.94 -7.45 -2.09
C GLU A 85 2.61 -8.04 -2.57
N GLY A 86 1.53 -7.77 -1.84
CA GLY A 86 0.28 -8.52 -1.97
C GLY A 86 -0.80 -7.88 -2.83
N THR A 87 -0.80 -6.55 -3.00
CA THR A 87 -2.01 -5.84 -3.45
C THR A 87 -1.85 -5.20 -4.83
N LEU A 88 -0.72 -4.55 -5.12
CA LEU A 88 -0.45 -3.99 -6.46
C LEU A 88 -0.20 -5.11 -7.51
N ASN A 89 0.54 -6.15 -7.13
CA ASN A 89 0.87 -7.27 -8.03
C ASN A 89 -0.34 -8.10 -8.45
N LYS A 90 -1.35 -8.23 -7.58
CA LYS A 90 -2.58 -8.98 -7.88
C LYS A 90 -3.48 -8.26 -8.86
N VAL A 91 -3.51 -6.92 -8.83
CA VAL A 91 -4.24 -6.12 -9.82
C VAL A 91 -3.53 -6.19 -11.18
N ARG A 92 -2.20 -6.04 -11.21
CA ARG A 92 -1.41 -6.08 -12.46
C ARG A 92 -1.52 -7.40 -13.25
N ASN A 93 -1.64 -8.54 -12.56
CA ASN A 93 -1.55 -9.85 -13.20
C ASN A 93 -2.90 -10.45 -13.63
N LYS A 94 -4.05 -9.82 -13.32
CA LYS A 94 -5.37 -10.43 -13.57
C LYS A 94 -5.96 -10.21 -14.96
N ASP A 95 -5.54 -9.18 -15.71
CA ASP A 95 -6.24 -8.80 -16.95
C ASP A 95 -5.58 -9.23 -18.27
N LEU A 96 -4.42 -9.90 -18.26
CA LEU A 96 -3.65 -10.16 -19.48
C LEU A 96 -3.65 -11.63 -19.96
N GLY A 97 -4.16 -12.57 -19.17
CA GLY A 97 -4.13 -14.01 -19.49
C GLY A 97 -5.33 -14.50 -20.32
N GLU A 98 -6.56 -14.22 -19.88
CA GLU A 98 -7.77 -14.84 -20.44
C GLU A 98 -8.23 -14.23 -21.77
N ILE A 99 -7.99 -12.93 -22.00
CA ILE A 99 -8.36 -12.24 -23.24
C ILE A 99 -7.54 -12.77 -24.43
N GLY A 100 -6.26 -13.07 -24.19
CA GLY A 100 -5.35 -13.61 -25.20
C GLY A 100 -5.77 -15.01 -25.66
N GLU A 101 -6.18 -15.88 -24.74
CA GLU A 101 -6.64 -17.24 -25.08
C GLU A 101 -8.01 -17.25 -25.77
N LEU A 102 -8.95 -16.41 -25.34
CA LEU A 102 -10.30 -16.36 -25.93
C LEU A 102 -10.31 -15.73 -27.33
N LEU A 103 -9.58 -14.63 -27.54
CA LEU A 103 -9.42 -14.04 -28.88
C LEU A 103 -8.66 -14.99 -29.81
N SER A 104 -7.64 -15.68 -29.29
CA SER A 104 -6.94 -16.72 -30.05
C SER A 104 -7.87 -17.87 -30.43
N GLY A 105 -8.77 -18.28 -29.53
CA GLY A 105 -9.80 -19.30 -29.79
C GLY A 105 -10.76 -18.90 -30.91
N VAL A 106 -11.29 -17.68 -30.89
CA VAL A 106 -12.20 -17.17 -31.94
C VAL A 106 -11.49 -17.01 -33.29
N VAL A 107 -10.24 -16.52 -33.28
CA VAL A 107 -9.43 -16.41 -34.52
C VAL A 107 -9.04 -17.78 -35.07
N THR A 108 -8.84 -18.78 -34.21
CA THR A 108 -8.55 -20.16 -34.61
C THR A 108 -9.79 -20.82 -35.21
N GLU A 109 -10.97 -20.68 -34.59
CA GLU A 109 -12.25 -21.16 -35.13
C GLU A 109 -12.62 -20.48 -36.46
N LEU A 110 -12.25 -19.21 -36.65
CA LEU A 110 -12.42 -18.48 -37.92
C LEU A 110 -11.40 -18.88 -39.00
N LYS A 111 -10.17 -19.24 -38.62
CA LYS A 111 -9.13 -19.72 -39.56
C LYS A 111 -9.39 -21.16 -40.02
N GLU A 112 -9.89 -22.02 -39.14
CA GLU A 112 -10.39 -23.36 -39.51
C GLU A 112 -11.61 -23.28 -40.47
N PHE A 113 -12.28 -22.12 -40.53
CA PHE A 113 -13.37 -21.85 -41.45
C PHE A 113 -12.93 -21.56 -42.90
N ASP A 114 -11.66 -21.18 -43.10
CA ASP A 114 -11.07 -20.86 -44.43
C ASP A 114 -10.30 -22.06 -45.03
N GLU A 115 -9.96 -23.08 -44.24
CA GLU A 115 -9.19 -24.26 -44.70
C GLU A 115 -10.04 -25.47 -45.17
N GLU A 116 -11.36 -25.49 -44.95
CA GLU A 116 -12.24 -26.57 -45.45
C GLU A 116 -12.80 -26.37 -46.88
N GLU A 117 -12.31 -25.37 -47.64
CA GLU A 117 -12.57 -25.26 -49.09
C GLU A 117 -11.41 -25.78 -49.94
N SER A 118 -10.98 -27.02 -49.74
CA SER A 118 -10.28 -27.74 -50.81
C SER A 118 -10.54 -29.24 -50.83
N LYS A 119 -11.38 -29.68 -51.79
CA LYS A 119 -11.17 -30.81 -52.73
C LYS A 119 -12.48 -31.34 -53.31
N GLY A 120 -12.54 -31.44 -54.64
CA GLY A 120 -13.32 -32.46 -55.35
C GLY A 120 -14.59 -32.00 -56.09
N VAL A 121 -14.45 -31.84 -57.41
CA VAL A 121 -15.55 -31.64 -58.37
C VAL A 121 -16.23 -32.99 -58.65
N PHE A 122 -17.17 -33.46 -57.83
CA PHE A 122 -18.13 -34.53 -58.23
C PHE A 122 -19.44 -34.61 -57.40
N GLY A 123 -19.89 -33.52 -56.76
CA GLY A 123 -21.00 -33.56 -55.78
C GLY A 123 -22.17 -32.59 -56.01
N PHE A 124 -22.40 -32.11 -57.23
CA PHE A 124 -23.27 -30.93 -57.46
C PHE A 124 -24.79 -31.14 -57.39
N PHE A 125 -25.32 -32.36 -57.20
CA PHE A 125 -26.79 -32.58 -57.20
C PHE A 125 -27.44 -33.06 -55.89
N LYS A 126 -26.71 -33.10 -54.76
CA LYS A 126 -27.31 -33.29 -53.40
C LYS A 126 -27.14 -32.11 -52.44
N LYS A 127 -26.48 -31.02 -52.89
CA LYS A 127 -26.01 -29.92 -52.02
C LYS A 127 -27.02 -28.79 -51.77
N LYS A 128 -28.25 -28.79 -52.29
CA LYS A 128 -29.18 -27.66 -52.07
C LYS A 128 -30.04 -27.77 -50.79
N MET A 129 -30.32 -28.98 -50.29
CA MET A 129 -31.09 -29.15 -49.04
C MET A 129 -30.20 -29.14 -47.79
N ALA A 130 -28.99 -29.73 -47.87
CA ALA A 130 -28.02 -29.74 -46.78
C ALA A 130 -27.28 -28.41 -46.57
N LYS A 131 -27.26 -27.51 -47.57
CA LYS A 131 -26.63 -26.19 -47.43
C LYS A 131 -27.43 -25.23 -46.55
N ALA A 132 -28.76 -25.31 -46.56
CA ALA A 132 -29.61 -24.45 -45.73
C ALA A 132 -29.52 -24.85 -44.25
N GLU A 133 -29.56 -26.15 -43.95
CA GLU A 133 -29.32 -26.66 -42.59
C GLU A 133 -27.88 -26.41 -42.13
N ALA A 134 -26.87 -26.61 -42.98
CA ALA A 134 -25.48 -26.31 -42.63
C ALA A 134 -25.22 -24.80 -42.44
N LEU A 135 -25.85 -23.93 -43.23
CA LEU A 135 -25.80 -22.48 -43.03
C LEU A 135 -26.50 -22.10 -41.72
N LYS A 136 -27.68 -22.67 -41.43
CA LYS A 136 -28.39 -22.43 -40.17
C LYS A 136 -27.56 -22.89 -38.97
N LEU A 137 -26.97 -24.08 -39.02
CA LEU A 137 -26.05 -24.57 -37.97
C LEU A 137 -24.81 -23.67 -37.80
N LYS A 138 -24.30 -23.07 -38.89
CA LYS A 138 -23.19 -22.12 -38.88
C LYS A 138 -23.59 -20.78 -38.25
N TYR A 139 -24.79 -20.29 -38.55
CA TYR A 139 -25.35 -19.10 -37.91
C TYR A 139 -25.62 -19.35 -36.42
N ASP A 140 -26.26 -20.46 -36.08
CA ASP A 140 -26.53 -20.84 -34.68
C ASP A 140 -25.23 -21.00 -33.87
N LYS A 141 -24.16 -21.56 -34.45
CA LYS A 141 -22.83 -21.63 -33.81
C LYS A 141 -22.15 -20.27 -33.65
N ALA A 142 -22.19 -19.43 -34.69
CA ALA A 142 -21.64 -18.08 -34.61
C ALA A 142 -22.41 -17.22 -33.60
N GLU A 143 -23.73 -17.35 -33.52
CA GLU A 143 -24.60 -16.67 -32.56
C GLU A 143 -24.28 -17.10 -31.12
N VAL A 144 -24.10 -18.41 -30.87
CA VAL A 144 -23.66 -18.93 -29.56
C VAL A 144 -22.24 -18.45 -29.20
N SER A 145 -21.32 -18.39 -30.17
CA SER A 145 -19.97 -17.85 -29.94
C SER A 145 -19.99 -16.33 -29.68
N ILE A 146 -20.84 -15.57 -30.38
CA ILE A 146 -21.04 -14.14 -30.14
C ILE A 146 -21.67 -13.90 -28.77
N GLU A 147 -22.70 -14.66 -28.39
CA GLU A 147 -23.34 -14.57 -27.07
C GLU A 147 -22.35 -14.91 -25.94
N LYS A 148 -21.50 -15.92 -26.15
CA LYS A 148 -20.41 -16.26 -25.24
C LYS A 148 -19.39 -15.12 -25.13
N VAL A 149 -19.00 -14.50 -26.24
CA VAL A 149 -18.08 -13.33 -26.24
C VAL A 149 -18.72 -12.14 -25.53
N SER A 150 -19.99 -11.82 -25.80
CA SER A 150 -20.71 -10.74 -25.13
C SER A 150 -20.81 -10.97 -23.62
N LYS A 151 -21.17 -12.19 -23.19
CA LYS A 151 -21.27 -12.53 -21.77
C LYS A 151 -19.91 -12.47 -21.05
N THR A 152 -18.84 -12.89 -21.73
CA THR A 152 -17.48 -12.75 -21.20
C THR A 152 -17.07 -11.28 -21.12
N LEU A 153 -17.40 -10.47 -22.13
CA LEU A 153 -17.12 -9.03 -22.14
C LEU A 153 -17.86 -8.29 -21.02
N GLU A 154 -19.13 -8.63 -20.77
CA GLU A 154 -19.91 -8.12 -19.62
C GLU A 154 -19.28 -8.54 -18.28
N GLY A 155 -18.80 -9.78 -18.19
CA GLY A 155 -18.06 -10.27 -17.01
C GLY A 155 -16.78 -9.47 -16.75
N HIS A 156 -15.99 -9.19 -17.80
CA HIS A 156 -14.79 -8.37 -17.71
C HIS A 156 -15.10 -6.92 -17.37
N GLN A 157 -16.15 -6.32 -17.93
CA GLN A 157 -16.56 -4.96 -17.58
C GLN A 157 -16.90 -4.86 -16.09
N MET A 158 -17.58 -5.86 -15.54
CA MET A 158 -17.87 -5.91 -14.10
C MET A 158 -16.61 -6.13 -13.25
N GLN A 159 -15.61 -6.83 -13.78
CA GLN A 159 -14.31 -7.00 -13.13
C GLN A 159 -13.51 -5.69 -13.12
N LEU A 160 -13.39 -5.00 -14.26
CA LEU A 160 -12.72 -3.71 -14.38
C LEU A 160 -13.30 -2.65 -13.41
N LEU A 161 -14.63 -2.61 -13.26
CA LEU A 161 -15.27 -1.73 -12.28
C LEU A 161 -14.88 -2.06 -10.84
N LYS A 162 -14.75 -3.35 -10.50
CA LYS A 162 -14.30 -3.79 -9.17
C LYS A 162 -12.83 -3.48 -8.93
N ASP A 163 -11.98 -3.68 -9.93
CA ASP A 163 -10.54 -3.42 -9.83
C ASP A 163 -10.25 -1.92 -9.76
N SER A 164 -11.00 -1.09 -10.51
CA SER A 164 -10.95 0.38 -10.40
C SER A 164 -11.32 0.86 -8.99
N ALA A 165 -12.43 0.36 -8.42
CA ALA A 165 -12.85 0.69 -7.06
C ALA A 165 -11.80 0.24 -6.02
N LEU A 166 -11.20 -0.94 -6.22
CA LEU A 166 -10.11 -1.42 -5.37
C LEU A 166 -8.90 -0.49 -5.44
N LEU A 167 -8.47 -0.08 -6.63
CA LEU A 167 -7.34 0.85 -6.80
C LEU A 167 -7.57 2.19 -6.11
N ASP A 168 -8.79 2.71 -6.12
CA ASP A 168 -9.16 3.92 -5.36
C ASP A 168 -8.99 3.71 -3.85
N GLN A 169 -9.47 2.57 -3.32
CA GLN A 169 -9.26 2.22 -1.92
C GLN A 169 -7.77 2.07 -1.56
N LEU A 170 -6.96 1.51 -2.46
CA LEU A 170 -5.51 1.40 -2.27
C LEU A 170 -4.81 2.75 -2.28
N TYR A 171 -5.27 3.67 -3.11
CA TYR A 171 -4.76 5.03 -3.13
C TYR A 171 -5.04 5.76 -1.81
N ASP A 172 -6.26 5.63 -1.28
CA ASP A 172 -6.61 6.22 0.01
C ASP A 172 -5.87 5.56 1.17
N LEU A 173 -5.69 4.24 1.13
CA LEU A 173 -4.89 3.51 2.11
C LEU A 173 -3.42 3.96 2.08
N ASN A 174 -2.85 4.17 0.90
CA ASN A 174 -1.49 4.71 0.76
C ASN A 174 -1.35 6.12 1.39
N LYS A 175 -2.37 6.99 1.28
CA LYS A 175 -2.37 8.30 1.97
C LYS A 175 -2.41 8.15 3.49
N VAL A 176 -3.15 7.18 4.02
CA VAL A 176 -3.18 6.89 5.45
C VAL A 176 -1.79 6.48 5.92
N TYR A 177 -1.16 5.51 5.25
CA TYR A 177 0.19 5.06 5.59
C TYR A 177 1.24 6.16 5.44
N PHE A 178 1.12 7.02 4.43
CA PHE A 178 2.00 8.17 4.26
C PHE A 178 1.91 9.14 5.44
N ARG A 179 0.71 9.45 5.93
CA ARG A 179 0.53 10.30 7.12
C ARG A 179 1.06 9.62 8.38
N GLU A 180 0.75 8.35 8.58
CA GLU A 180 1.25 7.54 9.71
C GLU A 180 2.80 7.52 9.74
N LEU A 181 3.46 7.32 8.60
CA LEU A 181 4.92 7.42 8.50
C LEU A 181 5.46 8.80 8.89
N ASN A 182 4.83 9.88 8.43
CA ASN A 182 5.25 11.23 8.81
C ASN A 182 5.05 11.49 10.31
N MET A 183 4.00 10.93 10.92
CA MET A 183 3.78 11.01 12.37
C MET A 183 4.90 10.30 13.14
N TYR A 184 5.26 9.05 12.78
CA TYR A 184 6.39 8.35 13.41
C TYR A 184 7.72 9.07 13.21
N ILE A 185 8.00 9.59 12.01
CA ILE A 185 9.24 10.32 11.75
C ILE A 185 9.30 11.60 12.59
N LEU A 186 8.21 12.36 12.66
CA LEU A 186 8.13 13.58 13.46
C LEU A 186 8.32 13.30 14.95
N ALA A 187 7.59 12.32 15.49
CA ALA A 187 7.69 11.94 16.89
C ALA A 187 9.12 11.48 17.25
N GLY A 188 9.72 10.65 16.39
CA GLY A 188 11.08 10.16 16.58
C GLY A 188 12.08 11.31 16.56
N LYS A 189 11.97 12.24 15.61
CA LYS A 189 12.85 13.41 15.54
C LYS A 189 12.69 14.35 16.74
N LYS A 190 11.47 14.52 17.26
CA LYS A 190 11.21 15.30 18.48
C LYS A 190 11.84 14.64 19.70
N LYS A 191 11.61 13.34 19.90
CA LYS A 191 12.20 12.60 21.04
C LYS A 191 13.73 12.54 20.97
N LEU A 192 14.30 12.26 19.79
CA LEU A 192 15.75 12.22 19.61
C LEU A 192 16.38 13.58 19.95
N ARG A 193 15.77 14.69 19.49
CA ARG A 193 16.23 16.03 19.84
C ARG A 193 16.19 16.26 21.35
N GLN A 194 15.07 15.93 22.01
CA GLN A 194 14.93 16.06 23.47
C GLN A 194 16.06 15.33 24.21
N VAL A 195 16.32 14.06 23.85
CA VAL A 195 17.39 13.30 24.51
C VAL A 195 18.77 13.88 24.21
N MET A 196 19.04 14.30 22.98
CA MET A 196 20.35 14.83 22.59
C MET A 196 20.65 16.23 23.16
N GLU A 197 19.64 17.09 23.28
CA GLU A 197 19.79 18.49 23.69
C GLU A 197 19.56 18.70 25.19
N GLU A 198 18.82 17.81 25.87
CA GLU A 198 18.48 17.94 27.29
C GLU A 198 19.10 16.82 28.14
N GLU A 199 18.73 15.56 27.88
CA GLU A 199 19.07 14.42 28.76
C GLU A 199 20.56 14.05 28.68
N LEU A 200 21.13 13.99 27.47
CA LEU A 200 22.51 13.58 27.24
C LEU A 200 23.53 14.59 27.81
N PRO A 201 23.37 15.92 27.64
CA PRO A 201 24.24 16.89 28.30
C PRO A 201 24.20 16.79 29.83
N GLN A 202 23.03 16.51 30.42
CA GLN A 202 22.90 16.31 31.87
C GLN A 202 23.63 15.03 32.32
N ALA A 203 23.49 13.93 31.59
CA ALA A 203 24.21 12.68 31.85
C ALA A 203 25.73 12.88 31.77
N ARG A 204 26.21 13.60 30.74
CA ARG A 204 27.64 13.95 30.58
C ARG A 204 28.16 14.81 31.73
N ALA A 205 27.38 15.79 32.17
CA ALA A 205 27.74 16.64 33.32
C ALA A 205 27.82 15.81 34.61
N LYS A 206 26.85 14.90 34.83
CA LYS A 206 26.85 13.99 35.98
C LYS A 206 28.09 13.08 35.97
N ALA A 207 28.38 12.42 34.85
CA ALA A 207 29.56 11.56 34.71
C ALA A 207 30.87 12.32 34.95
N SER A 208 30.96 13.56 34.46
CA SER A 208 32.13 14.43 34.68
C SER A 208 32.28 14.83 36.15
N ALA A 209 31.17 15.05 36.86
CA ALA A 209 31.17 15.43 38.27
C ALA A 209 31.43 14.26 39.21
N SER A 210 30.92 13.06 38.90
CA SER A 210 31.09 11.87 39.73
C SER A 210 32.44 11.19 39.54
N GLY A 211 32.97 11.19 38.30
CA GLY A 211 34.19 10.46 37.94
C GLY A 211 34.01 8.93 37.99
N ALA A 212 32.79 8.43 38.15
CA ALA A 212 32.48 7.01 38.26
C ALA A 212 32.48 6.36 36.86
N PRO A 213 33.13 5.19 36.68
CA PRO A 213 33.13 4.48 35.41
C PRO A 213 31.71 4.05 34.98
N GLU A 214 30.79 3.82 35.93
CA GLU A 214 29.40 3.48 35.66
C GLU A 214 28.63 4.62 34.99
N ASP A 215 28.81 5.87 35.46
CA ASP A 215 28.15 7.04 34.84
C ASP A 215 28.73 7.34 33.45
N ALA A 216 30.03 7.09 33.24
CA ALA A 216 30.65 7.19 31.93
C ALA A 216 30.08 6.15 30.95
N GLN A 217 29.80 4.93 31.43
CA GLN A 217 29.15 3.90 30.63
C GLN A 217 27.71 4.27 30.28
N GLU A 218 26.94 4.83 31.22
CA GLU A 218 25.56 5.28 30.98
C GLU A 218 25.48 6.32 29.85
N VAL A 219 26.43 7.26 29.80
CA VAL A 219 26.55 8.22 28.69
C VAL A 219 26.82 7.51 27.36
N SER A 220 27.77 6.57 27.34
CA SER A 220 28.11 5.84 26.12
C SER A 220 26.94 5.00 25.61
N ASP A 221 26.20 4.36 26.52
CA ASP A 221 25.01 3.58 26.19
C ASP A 221 23.89 4.47 25.65
N MET A 222 23.66 5.63 26.26
CA MET A 222 22.66 6.62 25.79
C MET A 222 23.00 7.13 24.39
N GLU A 223 24.27 7.44 24.11
CA GLU A 223 24.74 7.82 22.77
C GLU A 223 24.51 6.70 21.76
N ALA A 224 24.81 5.45 22.13
CA ALA A 224 24.59 4.30 21.27
C ALA A 224 23.09 4.10 20.95
N MET A 225 22.20 4.30 21.93
CA MET A 225 20.75 4.21 21.71
C MET A 225 20.24 5.34 20.81
N CYS A 226 20.69 6.58 21.02
CA CYS A 226 20.36 7.70 20.13
C CYS A 226 20.77 7.40 18.67
N ASN A 227 22.00 6.90 18.47
CA ASN A 227 22.49 6.53 17.14
C ASN A 227 21.67 5.41 16.48
N ARG A 228 21.22 4.41 17.26
CA ARG A 228 20.34 3.33 16.74
C ARG A 228 18.97 3.87 16.37
N PHE A 229 18.42 4.73 17.21
CA PHE A 229 17.11 5.33 16.98
C PHE A 229 17.11 6.27 15.77
N GLU A 230 18.17 7.06 15.59
CA GLU A 230 18.36 7.89 14.40
C GLU A 230 18.34 7.06 13.10
N LYS A 231 19.06 5.93 13.09
CA LYS A 231 19.02 4.99 11.96
C LYS A 231 17.62 4.44 11.72
N LYS A 232 16.90 4.11 12.79
CA LYS A 232 15.51 3.63 12.68
C LYS A 232 14.58 4.68 12.08
N ILE A 233 14.73 5.96 12.48
CA ILE A 233 14.00 7.08 11.88
C ILE A 233 14.35 7.19 10.39
N HIS A 234 15.62 7.07 10.02
CA HIS A 234 16.06 7.10 8.63
C HIS A 234 15.43 5.97 7.79
N ASP A 235 15.33 4.75 8.33
CA ASP A 235 14.65 3.64 7.65
C ASP A 235 13.16 3.95 7.38
N LEU A 236 12.50 4.65 8.31
CA LEU A 236 11.13 5.12 8.12
C LEU A 236 11.04 6.23 7.05
N GLU A 237 12.02 7.13 6.97
CA GLU A 237 12.10 8.13 5.89
C GLU A 237 12.26 7.49 4.51
N LEU A 238 13.09 6.43 4.41
CA LEU A 238 13.21 5.65 3.18
C LEU A 238 11.89 4.98 2.83
N THR A 239 11.19 4.40 3.82
CA THR A 239 9.86 3.79 3.63
C THR A 239 8.83 4.84 3.14
N ARG A 240 8.87 6.06 3.67
CA ARG A 240 8.05 7.19 3.22
C ARG A 240 8.32 7.56 1.76
N MET A 241 9.58 7.52 1.33
CA MET A 241 9.95 7.79 -0.06
C MET A 241 9.35 6.74 -1.02
N VAL A 242 9.34 5.46 -0.62
CA VAL A 242 8.67 4.40 -1.38
C VAL A 242 7.17 4.68 -1.47
N SER A 243 6.51 5.01 -0.34
CA SER A 243 5.08 5.36 -0.33
C SER A 243 4.75 6.49 -1.31
N LEU A 244 5.60 7.53 -1.35
CA LEU A 244 5.42 8.67 -2.27
C LEU A 244 5.51 8.24 -3.75
N GLN A 245 6.37 7.28 -4.06
CA GLN A 245 6.54 6.74 -5.41
C GLN A 245 5.43 5.75 -5.82
N MET A 246 4.72 5.15 -4.88
CA MET A 246 3.60 4.25 -5.17
C MET A 246 2.34 4.98 -5.62
N ALA A 247 2.07 6.17 -5.07
CA ALA A 247 0.92 7.00 -5.45
C ALA A 247 0.77 7.24 -6.98
N PRO A 248 1.82 7.66 -7.72
CA PRO A 248 1.73 7.80 -9.19
C PRO A 248 1.61 6.45 -9.91
N GLN A 249 2.16 5.35 -9.36
CA GLN A 249 2.03 4.02 -9.96
C GLN A 249 0.59 3.51 -9.88
N ILE A 250 -0.10 3.71 -8.76
CA ILE A 250 -1.51 3.36 -8.60
C ILE A 250 -2.36 4.11 -9.63
N ARG A 251 -2.14 5.43 -9.76
CA ARG A 251 -2.85 6.24 -10.76
C ARG A 251 -2.56 5.83 -12.20
N MET A 252 -1.32 5.42 -12.50
CA MET A 252 -0.96 4.93 -13.83
C MET A 252 -1.73 3.66 -14.17
N ILE A 253 -1.84 2.71 -13.23
CA ILE A 253 -2.63 1.48 -13.41
C ILE A 253 -4.10 1.85 -13.63
N GLN A 254 -4.69 2.72 -12.80
CA GLN A 254 -6.06 3.20 -12.98
C GLN A 254 -6.30 3.79 -14.38
N SER A 255 -5.36 4.59 -14.89
CA SER A 255 -5.48 5.18 -16.22
C SER A 255 -5.33 4.15 -17.35
N SER A 256 -4.55 3.09 -17.13
CA SER A 256 -4.42 1.98 -18.07
C SER A 256 -5.71 1.17 -18.16
N ASP A 257 -6.29 0.83 -17.01
CA ASP A 257 -7.54 0.05 -16.93
C ASP A 257 -8.71 0.83 -17.52
N ALA A 258 -8.77 2.15 -17.29
CA ALA A 258 -9.77 3.03 -17.90
C ALA A 258 -9.64 3.16 -19.44
N MET A 259 -8.45 2.95 -20.01
CA MET A 259 -8.24 2.92 -21.47
C MET A 259 -8.56 1.57 -22.09
N MET A 260 -8.59 0.49 -21.29
CA MET A 260 -8.94 -0.85 -21.76
C MET A 260 -10.45 -1.17 -21.64
N ALA A 261 -11.21 -0.34 -20.92
CA ALA A 261 -12.68 -0.37 -20.84
C ALA A 261 -13.34 0.31 -22.05
#